data_AF-A0A433P5T4-F1
#
_entry.id   AF-A0A433P5T4-F1
#
_cell.length_a   1.000
_cell.length_b   1.000
_cell.length_c   1.000
_cell.angle_alpha   90.00
_cell.angle_beta   90.00
_cell.angle_gamma   90.00
#
_symmetry.space_group_name_H-M   'P 1'
#
loop_
_entity.id
_entity.type
_entity.pdbx_description
1 polymer ?
#
loop_
_entity_poly.entity_id
_entity_poly.type
_entity_poly.pdbx_seq_one_letter_code
_entity_poly.pdbx_strand_id
1 'polypeptide(L)'
;MVEDYWQNISTYVHEPGFPPFPPAPNANILIKDTALVRSLLSEAALPAQKGGGDLQPSVVVQRCCQLYLGLDEYGKEEFFKILAREYGVHHGTSLAAAKGYIDVVTVDEGSKAALRAEQILRHAVVPLHDRFFDRVNRLPGGMKFLIDMRADLLVGLRE
;
A
#
# COMPACT_ATOMS: atom_id res chain seq x y z
N MET A 1 -10.72 13.85 -21.50
CA MET A 1 -12.00 13.58 -20.80
C MET A 1 -11.80 13.13 -19.35
N VAL A 2 -10.74 12.38 -18.99
CA VAL A 2 -10.36 12.10 -17.59
C VAL A 2 -9.25 13.03 -17.11
N GLU A 3 -8.31 13.37 -17.99
CA GLU A 3 -7.25 14.35 -17.75
C GLU A 3 -7.85 15.72 -17.41
N ASP A 4 -8.83 16.17 -18.20
CA ASP A 4 -9.56 17.43 -17.96
C ASP A 4 -10.27 17.45 -16.60
N TYR A 5 -10.78 16.30 -16.14
CA TYR A 5 -11.44 16.16 -14.83
C TYR A 5 -10.44 16.39 -13.69
N TRP A 6 -9.25 15.77 -13.75
CA TRP A 6 -8.21 15.97 -12.74
C TRP A 6 -7.60 17.37 -12.80
N GLN A 7 -7.46 17.93 -14.00
CA GLN A 7 -6.96 19.28 -14.19
C GLN A 7 -7.94 20.29 -13.57
N ASN A 8 -9.25 20.12 -13.77
CA ASN A 8 -10.28 20.92 -13.12
C ASN A 8 -10.28 20.76 -11.59
N ILE A 9 -10.22 19.54 -11.05
CA ILE A 9 -10.17 19.34 -9.60
C ILE A 9 -8.94 20.01 -8.98
N SER A 10 -7.78 19.92 -9.64
CA SER A 10 -6.55 20.57 -9.16
C SER A 10 -6.70 22.09 -9.02
N THR A 11 -7.53 22.71 -9.85
CA THR A 11 -7.85 24.16 -9.79
C THR A 11 -8.68 24.53 -8.57
N TYR A 12 -9.47 23.60 -8.02
CA TYR A 12 -10.38 23.85 -6.90
C TYR A 12 -9.89 23.28 -5.55
N VAL A 13 -8.96 22.32 -5.56
CA VAL A 13 -8.39 21.67 -4.36
C VAL A 13 -6.99 22.22 -4.07
N HIS A 14 -6.75 23.51 -4.31
CA HIS A 14 -5.51 24.16 -3.90
C HIS A 14 -5.42 24.22 -2.37
N GLU A 15 -4.98 23.15 -1.73
CA GLU A 15 -4.37 23.24 -0.42
C GLU A 15 -3.03 23.96 -0.60
N PRO A 16 -2.83 25.15 0.01
CA PRO A 16 -1.59 25.89 -0.11
C PRO A 16 -0.48 25.11 0.61
N GLY A 17 0.27 24.29 -0.11
CA GLY A 17 1.44 23.62 0.46
C GLY A 17 2.04 22.44 -0.31
N PHE A 18 1.30 21.74 -1.17
CA PHE A 18 1.85 20.56 -1.86
C PHE A 18 1.34 20.44 -3.30
N PRO A 19 2.23 20.49 -4.32
CA PRO A 19 1.83 20.27 -5.70
C PRO A 19 1.39 18.80 -5.91
N PRO A 20 0.49 18.52 -6.88
CA PRO A 20 0.18 17.16 -7.29
C PRO A 20 1.47 16.42 -7.69
N PHE A 21 1.50 15.09 -7.53
CA PHE A 21 2.63 14.28 -7.97
C PHE A 21 2.99 14.66 -9.41
N PRO A 22 4.27 14.98 -9.68
CA PRO A 22 4.68 15.28 -11.05
C PRO A 22 4.34 14.08 -11.94
N PRO A 23 3.99 14.31 -13.23
CA PRO A 23 3.89 13.22 -14.18
C PRO A 23 5.18 12.40 -14.11
N ALA A 24 5.06 11.08 -14.25
CA ALA A 24 6.19 10.16 -14.14
C ALA A 24 7.41 10.77 -14.85
N PRO A 25 8.51 11.05 -14.14
CA PRO A 25 9.68 11.58 -14.81
C PRO A 25 10.08 10.57 -15.89
N ASN A 26 10.56 11.05 -17.05
CA ASN A 26 11.17 10.22 -18.09
C ASN A 26 12.52 9.64 -17.61
N ALA A 27 12.54 9.12 -16.38
CA ALA A 27 13.67 8.48 -15.78
C ALA A 27 13.48 6.99 -16.04
N ASN A 28 14.26 6.46 -16.97
CA ASN A 28 14.53 5.01 -17.02
C ASN A 28 15.37 4.67 -15.78
N ILE A 29 14.75 4.64 -14.59
CA ILE A 29 15.41 4.08 -13.42
C ILE A 29 15.22 2.58 -13.51
N LEU A 30 16.21 1.93 -14.13
CA LEU A 30 16.34 0.49 -14.07
C LEU A 30 16.54 0.13 -12.59
N ILE A 31 15.51 -0.38 -11.91
CA ILE A 31 15.74 -0.97 -10.58
C ILE A 31 16.68 -2.15 -10.80
N LYS A 32 17.95 -1.95 -10.45
CA LYS A 32 18.83 -3.06 -10.09
C LYS A 32 18.64 -3.46 -8.63
N ASP A 33 18.04 -2.59 -7.81
CA ASP A 33 18.05 -2.75 -6.36
C ASP A 33 16.66 -3.02 -5.77
N THR A 34 16.25 -4.29 -5.82
CA THR A 34 15.04 -4.78 -5.14
C THR A 34 15.11 -4.63 -3.62
N ALA A 35 16.30 -4.43 -3.04
CA ALA A 35 16.44 -4.22 -1.60
C ALA A 35 15.91 -2.85 -1.17
N LEU A 36 16.10 -1.82 -2.00
CA LEU A 36 15.58 -0.47 -1.75
C LEU A 36 14.04 -0.44 -1.79
N VAL A 37 13.44 -1.16 -2.74
CA VAL A 37 11.96 -1.29 -2.82
C VAL A 37 11.43 -1.93 -1.54
N ARG A 38 12.06 -3.02 -1.08
CA ARG A 38 11.66 -3.70 0.15
C ARG A 38 11.83 -2.80 1.38
N SER A 39 12.97 -2.12 1.52
CA SER A 39 13.18 -1.24 2.67
C SER A 39 12.12 -0.14 2.74
N LEU A 40 11.85 0.51 1.60
CA LEU A 40 10.86 1.59 1.52
C LEU A 40 9.43 1.10 1.76
N LEU A 41 9.04 -0.05 1.18
CA LEU A 41 7.72 -0.65 1.42
C LEU A 41 7.55 -1.08 2.88
N SER A 42 8.59 -1.66 3.51
CA SER A 42 8.53 -2.02 4.93
C SER A 42 8.30 -0.81 5.82
N GLU A 43 9.02 0.27 5.56
CA GLU A 43 8.89 1.51 6.32
C GLU A 43 7.54 2.21 6.05
N ALA A 44 7.04 2.11 4.83
CA ALA A 44 5.76 2.68 4.43
C ALA A 44 4.54 1.87 4.86
N ALA A 45 4.64 0.54 5.04
CA ALA A 45 3.51 -0.32 5.40
C ALA A 45 3.44 -0.64 6.91
N LEU A 46 4.59 -0.68 7.60
CA LEU A 46 4.65 -0.96 9.03
C LEU A 46 4.32 0.29 9.87
N PRO A 47 3.74 0.12 11.07
CA PRO A 47 3.57 1.24 12.00
C PRO A 47 4.95 1.79 12.38
N ALA A 48 5.08 3.12 12.41
CA ALA A 48 6.29 3.78 12.85
C ALA A 48 6.68 3.23 14.24
N GLN A 49 7.87 2.65 14.34
CA GLN A 49 8.38 2.20 15.64
C GLN A 49 8.55 3.43 16.54
N LYS A 50 8.04 3.37 17.77
CA LYS A 50 8.27 4.37 18.81
C LYS A 50 9.77 4.42 19.14
N GLY A 51 10.56 5.14 18.35
CA GLY A 51 12.00 5.31 18.58
C GLY A 51 12.89 5.36 17.34
N GLY A 52 12.36 5.19 16.12
CA GLY A 52 13.16 5.25 14.90
C GLY A 52 12.91 6.52 14.09
N GLY A 53 13.84 7.48 14.14
CA GLY A 53 14.06 8.57 13.15
C GLY A 53 12.91 9.55 12.88
N ASP A 54 13.22 10.86 12.91
CA ASP A 54 12.32 12.01 12.69
C ASP A 54 11.62 12.10 11.31
N LEU A 55 11.62 11.04 10.50
CA LEU A 55 10.95 11.07 9.20
C LEU A 55 9.45 10.82 9.38
N GLN A 56 8.66 11.84 9.05
CA GLN A 56 7.21 11.69 9.03
C GLN A 56 6.83 10.54 8.08
N PRO A 57 5.88 9.66 8.46
CA PRO A 57 5.43 8.55 7.61
C PRO A 57 5.02 8.98 6.19
N SER A 58 4.60 10.23 6.01
CA SER A 58 4.30 10.82 4.71
C SER A 58 5.52 10.92 3.78
N VAL A 59 6.71 11.23 4.30
CA VAL A 59 7.95 11.39 3.51
C VAL A 59 8.41 10.05 2.93
N VAL A 60 8.34 8.99 3.74
CA VAL A 60 8.70 7.63 3.32
C VAL A 60 7.76 7.16 2.20
N VAL A 61 6.45 7.37 2.38
CA VAL A 61 5.45 7.00 1.39
C VAL A 61 5.62 7.81 0.10
N GLN A 62 5.90 9.12 0.19
CA GLN A 62 6.22 9.95 -0.98
C GLN A 62 7.44 9.44 -1.75
N ARG A 63 8.50 9.03 -1.04
CA ARG A 63 9.70 8.42 -1.67
C ARG A 63 9.36 7.10 -2.37
N CYS A 64 8.51 6.27 -1.78
CA CYS A 64 8.02 5.05 -2.44
C CYS A 64 7.30 5.37 -3.75
N CYS A 65 6.40 6.35 -3.73
CA CYS A 65 5.66 6.77 -4.93
C CYS A 65 6.60 7.34 -5.99
N GLN A 66 7.56 8.18 -5.61
CA GLN A 66 8.56 8.73 -6.54
C GLN A 66 9.42 7.62 -7.15
N LEU A 67 9.82 6.63 -6.35
CA LEU A 67 10.54 5.47 -6.84
C LEU A 67 9.69 4.72 -7.88
N TYR A 68 8.42 4.42 -7.56
CA TYR A 68 7.50 3.74 -8.47
C TYR A 68 7.31 4.48 -9.81
N LEU A 69 7.22 5.81 -9.76
CA LEU A 69 7.07 6.63 -10.96
C LEU A 69 8.31 6.62 -11.87
N GLY A 70 9.50 6.35 -11.32
CA GLY A 70 10.73 6.24 -12.10
C GLY A 70 10.98 4.85 -12.69
N LEU A 71 10.06 3.89 -12.51
CA LEU A 71 10.26 2.51 -12.94
C LEU A 71 9.84 2.29 -14.39
N ASP A 72 10.61 1.45 -15.07
CA ASP A 72 10.19 0.84 -16.32
C ASP A 72 9.13 -0.26 -16.09
N GLU A 73 8.57 -0.79 -17.17
CA GLU A 73 7.49 -1.78 -17.10
C GLU A 73 7.88 -3.02 -16.29
N TYR A 74 9.10 -3.54 -16.49
CA TYR A 74 9.63 -4.67 -15.73
C TYR A 74 9.81 -4.32 -14.24
N GLY A 75 10.33 -3.14 -13.92
CA GLY A 75 10.48 -2.67 -12.55
C GLY A 75 9.14 -2.52 -11.83
N LYS A 76 8.10 -2.02 -12.52
CA LYS A 76 6.74 -1.94 -11.99
C LYS A 76 6.15 -3.33 -11.74
N GLU A 77 6.35 -4.28 -12.66
CA GLU A 77 5.91 -5.66 -12.48
C GLU A 77 6.55 -6.32 -11.25
N GLU A 78 7.87 -6.19 -11.10
CA GLU A 78 8.59 -6.70 -9.93
C GLU A 78 8.16 -6.00 -8.64
N PHE A 79 7.87 -4.69 -8.69
CA PHE A 79 7.30 -3.95 -7.56
C PHE A 79 5.96 -4.56 -7.13
N PHE A 80 5.05 -4.85 -8.06
CA PHE A 80 3.76 -5.49 -7.74
C PHE A 80 3.94 -6.92 -7.20
N LYS A 81 4.89 -7.69 -7.73
CA LYS A 81 5.21 -9.03 -7.20
C LYS A 81 5.69 -8.98 -5.76
N ILE A 82 6.58 -8.04 -5.43
CA ILE A 82 7.06 -7.82 -4.05
C ILE A 82 5.88 -7.41 -3.16
N LEU A 83 5.05 -6.47 -3.61
CA LEU A 83 3.89 -5.98 -2.85
C LEU A 83 2.88 -7.12 -2.56
N ALA A 84 2.63 -8.00 -3.53
CA ALA A 84 1.73 -9.13 -3.38
C ALA A 84 2.29 -10.24 -2.48
N ARG A 85 3.58 -10.58 -2.65
CA ARG A 85 4.20 -11.72 -1.95
C ARG A 85 4.61 -11.40 -0.51
N GLU A 86 5.23 -10.24 -0.30
CA GLU A 86 5.86 -9.88 0.98
C GLU A 86 4.93 -9.03 1.86
N TYR A 87 4.06 -8.22 1.22
CA TYR A 87 3.13 -7.31 1.90
C TYR A 87 1.67 -7.74 1.75
N GLY A 88 1.42 -8.96 1.29
CA GLY A 88 0.10 -9.58 1.25
C GLY A 88 -0.39 -10.03 2.63
N VAL A 89 -1.31 -11.00 2.62
CA VAL A 89 -1.80 -11.62 3.84
C VAL A 89 -0.75 -12.59 4.39
N HIS A 90 -0.41 -12.46 5.68
CA HIS A 90 0.47 -13.43 6.33
C HIS A 90 -0.28 -14.73 6.59
N HIS A 91 -0.06 -15.74 5.74
CA HIS A 91 -0.78 -17.01 5.81
C HIS A 91 -0.61 -17.75 7.16
N GLY A 92 0.57 -17.66 7.79
CA GLY A 92 0.83 -18.29 9.08
C GLY A 92 -0.05 -17.72 10.21
N THR A 93 -0.13 -16.38 10.31
CA THR A 93 -0.96 -15.71 11.33
C THR A 93 -2.44 -15.86 11.02
N SER A 94 -2.83 -15.81 9.74
CA SER A 94 -4.21 -16.04 9.31
C SER A 94 -4.70 -17.45 9.64
N LEU A 95 -3.87 -18.47 9.38
CA LEU A 95 -4.20 -19.86 9.68
C LEU A 95 -4.34 -20.07 11.19
N ALA A 96 -3.43 -19.51 11.99
CA ALA A 96 -3.51 -19.59 13.44
C ALA A 96 -4.77 -18.89 13.99
N ALA A 97 -5.08 -17.70 13.49
CA ALA A 97 -6.28 -16.96 13.88
C ALA A 97 -7.57 -17.70 13.48
N ALA A 98 -7.60 -18.32 12.29
CA ALA A 98 -8.75 -19.09 11.82
C ALA A 98 -9.01 -20.32 12.70
N LYS A 99 -7.95 -21.06 13.05
CA LYS A 99 -8.05 -22.19 13.99
C LYS A 99 -8.58 -21.74 15.36
N GLY A 100 -7.99 -20.69 15.93
CA GLY A 100 -8.43 -20.16 17.21
C GLY A 100 -9.89 -19.68 17.21
N TYR A 101 -10.36 -19.12 16.09
CA TYR A 101 -11.77 -18.77 15.94
C TYR A 101 -12.68 -20.00 15.90
N ILE A 102 -12.33 -21.02 15.11
CA ILE A 102 -13.11 -22.27 15.03
C ILE A 102 -13.17 -22.97 16.40
N ASP A 103 -12.04 -23.06 17.11
CA ASP A 103 -11.96 -23.71 18.42
C ASP A 103 -12.87 -23.02 19.46
N VAL A 104 -13.03 -21.71 19.39
CA VAL A 104 -13.85 -20.95 20.35
C VAL A 104 -15.33 -20.99 19.97
N VAL A 105 -15.66 -20.81 18.69
CA VAL A 105 -17.05 -20.79 18.21
C VAL A 105 -17.73 -22.14 18.33
N THR A 106 -16.98 -23.23 18.13
CA THR A 106 -17.51 -24.60 18.32
C THR A 106 -17.91 -24.90 19.75
N VAL A 107 -17.36 -24.19 20.73
CA VAL A 107 -17.69 -24.34 22.16
C VAL A 107 -18.85 -23.41 22.55
N ASP A 108 -18.74 -22.11 22.23
CA ASP A 108 -19.77 -21.11 22.54
C ASP A 108 -19.68 -19.89 21.60
N GLU A 109 -20.51 -19.92 20.56
CA GLU A 109 -20.61 -18.89 19.51
C GLU A 109 -20.97 -17.49 20.05
N GLY A 110 -21.79 -17.43 21.12
CA GLY A 110 -22.25 -16.16 21.70
C GLY A 110 -21.28 -15.53 22.69
N SER A 111 -20.16 -16.20 22.97
CA SER A 111 -19.23 -15.78 24.01
C SER A 111 -18.47 -14.50 23.65
N LYS A 112 -18.06 -13.74 24.68
CA LYS A 112 -17.09 -12.65 24.51
C LYS A 112 -15.76 -13.12 23.91
N ALA A 113 -15.43 -14.41 24.08
CA ALA A 113 -14.24 -15.01 23.51
C ALA A 113 -14.39 -15.18 21.99
N ALA A 114 -15.56 -15.63 21.51
CA ALA A 114 -15.86 -15.76 20.08
C ALA A 114 -15.75 -14.43 19.35
N LEU A 115 -16.34 -13.36 19.91
CA LEU A 115 -16.23 -12.00 19.36
C LEU A 115 -14.78 -11.51 19.27
N ARG A 116 -13.95 -11.81 20.29
CA ARG A 116 -12.52 -11.47 20.26
C ARG A 116 -11.76 -12.28 19.21
N ALA A 117 -12.03 -13.57 19.11
CA ALA A 117 -11.39 -14.44 18.12
C ALA A 117 -11.76 -14.01 16.69
N GLU A 118 -13.02 -13.62 16.46
CA GLU A 118 -13.48 -13.05 15.19
C GLU A 118 -12.73 -11.75 14.87
N GLN A 119 -12.59 -10.86 15.84
CA GLN A 119 -11.83 -9.63 15.65
C GLN A 119 -10.37 -9.92 15.29
N ILE A 120 -9.72 -10.87 15.96
CA ILE A 120 -8.34 -11.27 15.64
C ILE A 120 -8.25 -11.82 14.22
N LEU A 121 -9.16 -12.71 13.83
CA LEU A 121 -9.21 -13.24 12.47
C LEU A 121 -9.38 -12.14 11.43
N ARG A 122 -10.31 -11.19 11.66
CA ARG A 122 -10.53 -10.04 10.77
C ARG A 122 -9.25 -9.23 10.57
N HIS A 123 -8.48 -8.99 11.62
CA HIS A 123 -7.21 -8.24 11.49
C HIS A 123 -6.10 -9.07 10.83
N ALA A 124 -6.09 -10.39 11.04
CA ALA A 124 -5.05 -11.27 10.50
C ALA A 124 -5.13 -11.45 8.98
N VAL A 125 -6.35 -11.40 8.41
CA VAL A 125 -6.59 -11.57 6.97
C VAL A 125 -6.46 -10.29 6.16
N VAL A 126 -6.32 -9.13 6.81
CA VAL A 126 -6.09 -7.86 6.12
C VAL A 126 -4.64 -7.82 5.61
N PRO A 127 -4.41 -7.63 4.30
CA PRO A 127 -3.07 -7.49 3.75
C PRO A 127 -2.32 -6.30 4.33
N LEU A 128 -0.99 -6.40 4.41
CA LEU A 128 -0.17 -5.31 4.93
C LEU A 128 -0.11 -4.11 3.98
N HIS A 129 -0.24 -4.34 2.67
CA HIS A 129 -0.26 -3.30 1.64
C HIS A 129 -1.49 -2.39 1.69
N ASP A 130 -2.58 -2.77 2.37
CA ASP A 130 -3.73 -1.88 2.58
C ASP A 130 -3.33 -0.61 3.34
N ARG A 131 -2.44 -0.76 4.33
CA ARG A 131 -1.90 0.39 5.07
C ARG A 131 -1.04 1.29 4.21
N PHE A 132 -0.31 0.71 3.25
CA PHE A 132 0.46 1.49 2.29
C PHE A 132 -0.49 2.32 1.42
N PHE A 133 -1.52 1.70 0.83
CA PHE A 133 -2.50 2.41 0.02
C PHE A 133 -3.27 3.49 0.79
N ASP A 134 -3.66 3.22 2.04
CA ASP A 134 -4.29 4.22 2.91
C ASP A 134 -3.41 5.43 3.15
N ARG A 135 -2.10 5.22 3.36
CA ARG A 135 -1.15 6.32 3.55
C ARG A 135 -0.92 7.09 2.26
N VAL A 136 -0.83 6.41 1.13
CA VAL A 136 -0.75 7.05 -0.19
C VAL A 136 -1.98 7.90 -0.44
N ASN A 137 -3.18 7.41 -0.14
CA ASN A 137 -4.43 8.15 -0.35
C ASN A 137 -4.53 9.44 0.49
N ARG A 138 -3.80 9.52 1.61
CA ARG A 138 -3.69 10.73 2.44
C ARG A 138 -2.69 11.76 1.90
N LEU A 139 -1.89 11.40 0.90
CA LEU A 139 -0.97 12.34 0.26
C LEU A 139 -1.71 13.22 -0.76
N PRO A 140 -1.29 14.48 -0.92
CA PRO A 140 -1.75 15.34 -2.02
C PRO A 140 -1.54 14.66 -3.38
N GLY A 141 -2.62 14.51 -4.16
CA GLY A 141 -2.59 13.78 -5.44
C GLY A 141 -2.47 12.26 -5.32
N GLY A 142 -2.48 11.69 -4.11
CA GLY A 142 -2.32 10.26 -3.87
C GLY A 142 -3.41 9.39 -4.50
N MET A 143 -4.65 9.88 -4.54
CA MET A 143 -5.75 9.18 -5.22
C MET A 143 -5.48 9.00 -6.73
N LYS A 144 -5.01 10.06 -7.41
CA LYS A 144 -4.64 9.97 -8.84
C LYS A 144 -3.51 8.97 -9.05
N PHE A 145 -2.49 9.02 -8.20
CA PHE A 145 -1.39 8.05 -8.22
C PHE A 145 -1.89 6.60 -8.09
N LEU A 146 -2.80 6.32 -7.15
CA LEU A 146 -3.34 4.96 -6.98
C LEU A 146 -4.15 4.49 -8.19
N ILE A 147 -4.87 5.41 -8.85
CA ILE A 147 -5.61 5.10 -10.08
C ILE A 147 -4.62 4.74 -11.21
N ASP A 148 -3.54 5.50 -11.36
CA ASP A 148 -2.52 5.25 -12.39
C ASP A 148 -1.78 3.95 -12.12
N MET A 149 -1.37 3.71 -10.87
CA MET A 149 -0.76 2.46 -10.43
C MET A 149 -1.68 1.26 -10.69
N ARG A 150 -3.00 1.40 -10.46
CA ARG A 150 -3.96 0.35 -10.80
C ARG A 150 -4.07 0.15 -12.32
N ALA A 151 -4.00 1.21 -13.12
CA ALA A 151 -4.00 1.09 -14.58
C ALA A 151 -2.77 0.33 -15.06
N ASP A 152 -1.58 0.67 -14.55
CA ASP A 152 -0.33 -0.05 -14.82
C ASP A 152 -0.45 -1.55 -14.49
N LEU A 153 -0.99 -1.89 -13.31
CA LEU A 153 -1.22 -3.28 -12.90
C LEU A 153 -2.16 -4.02 -13.88
N LEU A 154 -3.24 -3.38 -14.30
CA LEU A 154 -4.22 -3.99 -15.21
C LEU A 154 -3.69 -4.14 -16.64
N VAL A 155 -2.71 -3.34 -17.05
CA VAL A 155 -2.01 -3.49 -18.33
C VAL A 155 -1.02 -4.66 -18.22
N GLY A 156 -0.17 -4.68 -17.18
CA GLY A 156 0.82 -5.73 -16.98
C GLY A 156 0.23 -7.12 -16.71
N LEU A 157 -1.00 -7.23 -16.20
CA LEU A 157 -1.71 -8.50 -16.01
C LEU A 157 -2.42 -9.03 -17.26
N ARG A 158 -2.36 -8.33 -18.40
CA ARG A 158 -2.97 -8.79 -19.67
C ARG A 158 -2.04 -9.60 -20.55
N GLU A 159 -0.76 -9.73 -20.18
CA GLU A 159 0.23 -10.57 -20.86
C GLU A 159 0.43 -11.91 -20.14
#